data_AF-A0A2V3TZ32-F1
#
_entry.id   AF-A0A2V3TZ32-F1
#
_cell.length_a   1.000
_cell.length_b   1.000
_cell.length_c   1.000
_cell.angle_alpha   90.00
_cell.angle_beta   90.00
_cell.angle_gamma   90.00
#
_symmetry.space_group_name_H-M   'P 1'
#
loop_
_entity.id
_entity.type
_entity.pdbx_description
1 polymer ?
#
loop_
_entity_poly.entity_id
_entity_poly.type
_entity_poly.pdbx_seq_one_letter_code
_entity_poly.pdbx_strand_id
1 'polypeptide(L)'
;MPDNGQVERMNRTIKDATVKRYHYDSHDQLRAHLHLFVDTYNHARRLKTLRGLTPTEFILNAWTKEPNRFRIDPSHLIPGPYT
;
A
#
# COMPACT_ATOMS: atom_id res chain seq x y z
N MET A 1 -12.94 -2.09 19.66
CA MET A 1 -12.48 -1.69 18.31
C MET A 1 -10.99 -1.99 18.19
N PRO A 2 -10.55 -3.11 17.61
CA PRO A 2 -9.13 -3.46 17.52
C PRO A 2 -8.39 -2.95 16.25
N ASP A 3 -9.04 -2.16 15.40
CA ASP A 3 -8.56 -1.90 14.02
C ASP A 3 -7.66 -0.66 13.85
N ASN A 4 -7.82 0.37 14.69
CA ASN A 4 -7.12 1.65 14.49
C ASN A 4 -5.60 1.56 14.71
N GLY A 5 -5.15 0.65 15.58
CA GLY A 5 -3.73 0.53 15.92
C GLY A 5 -2.87 0.01 14.76
N GLN A 6 -3.44 -0.75 13.81
CA GLN A 6 -2.70 -1.16 12.62
C GLN A 6 -2.49 0.01 11.66
N VAL A 7 -3.54 0.82 11.44
CA VAL A 7 -3.50 2.03 10.62
C VAL A 7 -2.51 3.06 11.21
N GLU A 8 -2.55 3.27 12.52
CA GLU A 8 -1.62 4.18 13.21
C GLU A 8 -0.15 3.73 13.10
N ARG A 9 0.12 2.43 13.18
CA ARG A 9 1.48 1.90 12.97
C ARG A 9 1.93 2.10 11.53
N MET A 10 1.06 1.85 10.56
CA MET A 10 1.38 2.08 9.15
C MET A 10 1.66 3.56 8.89
N ASN A 11 0.82 4.46 9.39
CA ASN A 11 0.99 5.90 9.25
C ASN A 11 2.30 6.37 9.87
N ARG A 12 2.73 5.79 10.99
CA ARG A 12 4.04 6.07 11.60
C ARG A 12 5.18 5.64 10.68
N THR A 13 5.13 4.43 10.12
CA THR A 13 6.13 3.95 9.16
C THR A 13 6.23 4.83 7.92
N ILE A 14 5.10 5.25 7.36
CA ILE A 14 5.07 6.15 6.19
C ILE A 14 5.73 7.48 6.55
N LYS A 15 5.35 8.10 7.68
CA LYS A 15 5.96 9.36 8.14
C LYS A 15 7.47 9.25 8.36
N ASP A 16 7.92 8.15 8.97
CA ASP A 16 9.34 7.90 9.24
C ASP A 16 10.16 7.64 7.96
N ALA A 17 9.54 7.09 6.92
CA ALA A 17 10.19 6.82 5.64
C ALA A 17 10.14 8.02 4.68
N THR A 18 9.21 8.96 4.87
CA THR A 18 8.98 10.11 3.97
C THR A 18 9.28 11.43 4.67
N VAL A 19 8.29 12.03 5.34
CA VAL A 19 8.31 13.39 5.90
C VAL A 19 9.46 13.64 6.88
N LYS A 20 9.95 12.62 7.60
CA LYS A 20 11.10 12.79 8.51
C LYS A 20 12.48 12.72 7.84
N ARG A 21 12.56 12.19 6.62
CA ARG A 21 13.83 11.95 5.90
C ARG A 21 14.08 12.91 4.76
N TYR A 22 13.03 13.51 4.21
CA TYR A 22 13.09 14.34 3.02
C TYR A 22 12.44 15.69 3.29
N HIS A 23 13.07 16.75 2.79
CA HIS A 23 12.46 18.06 2.67
C HIS A 23 11.65 18.13 1.37
N TYR A 24 10.49 18.79 1.41
CA TYR A 24 9.66 19.03 0.23
C TYR A 24 9.47 20.53 0.08
N ASP A 25 9.71 21.04 -1.12
CA ASP A 25 9.52 22.47 -1.42
C ASP A 25 8.04 22.79 -1.70
N SER A 26 7.24 21.77 -2.04
CA SER A 26 5.81 21.91 -2.30
C SER A 26 5.02 20.69 -1.84
N HIS A 27 3.72 20.89 -1.63
CA HIS A 27 2.80 19.78 -1.33
C HIS A 27 2.68 18.78 -2.48
N ASP A 28 2.86 19.22 -3.72
CA ASP A 28 2.82 18.33 -4.89
C ASP A 28 3.99 17.34 -4.89
N GLN A 29 5.19 17.78 -4.50
CA GLN A 29 6.34 16.88 -4.34
C GLN A 29 6.08 15.83 -3.24
N LEU A 30 5.53 16.25 -2.09
CA LEU A 30 5.15 15.32 -1.03
C LEU A 30 4.11 14.31 -1.54
N ARG A 31 3.09 14.78 -2.27
CA ARG A 31 2.01 13.93 -2.80
C ARG A 31 2.55 12.89 -3.78
N ALA A 32 3.41 13.31 -4.71
CA ALA A 32 4.06 12.41 -5.67
C ALA A 32 4.92 11.34 -4.98
N HIS A 33 5.71 11.74 -3.98
CA HIS A 33 6.54 10.79 -3.24
C HIS A 33 5.69 9.81 -2.40
N LEU A 34 4.61 10.28 -1.77
CA LEU A 34 3.68 9.39 -1.06
C LEU A 34 3.03 8.37 -2.00
N HIS A 35 2.60 8.79 -3.19
CA HIS A 35 2.08 7.87 -4.21
C HIS A 35 3.11 6.81 -4.59
N LEU A 36 4.34 7.23 -4.94
CA LEU A 36 5.41 6.30 -5.29
C LEU A 36 5.72 5.32 -4.15
N PHE A 37 5.75 5.80 -2.90
CA PHE A 37 6.01 4.95 -1.74
C PHE A 37 4.91 3.90 -1.55
N VAL A 38 3.64 4.32 -1.63
CA VAL A 38 2.48 3.42 -1.49
C VAL A 38 2.46 2.38 -2.60
N ASP A 39 2.68 2.78 -3.86
CA ASP A 39 2.73 1.87 -4.99
C ASP A 39 3.89 0.86 -4.84
N THR A 40 5.08 1.33 -4.52
CA THR A 40 6.25 0.47 -4.28
C THR A 40 5.98 -0.50 -3.12
N TYR A 41 5.36 -0.03 -2.04
CA TYR A 41 5.00 -0.89 -0.92
C TYR A 41 3.98 -1.96 -1.32
N ASN A 42 2.94 -1.59 -2.07
CA ASN A 42 1.86 -2.48 -2.47
C ASN A 42 2.30 -3.51 -3.51
N HIS A 43 3.23 -3.16 -4.41
CA HIS A 43 3.62 -3.98 -5.55
C HIS A 43 4.98 -4.65 -5.43
N ALA A 44 5.97 -4.01 -4.79
CA ALA A 44 7.34 -4.54 -4.74
C ALA A 44 7.68 -5.21 -3.40
N ARG A 45 7.04 -4.78 -2.30
CA ARG A 45 7.39 -5.26 -0.97
C ARG A 45 6.64 -6.55 -0.60
N ARG A 46 7.35 -7.67 -0.59
CA ARG A 46 6.86 -8.94 -0.05
C ARG A 46 6.88 -8.95 1.48
N LEU A 47 5.77 -9.31 2.11
CA LEU A 47 5.62 -9.29 3.57
C LEU A 47 5.54 -10.70 4.14
N LYS A 48 6.37 -11.00 5.15
CA LYS A 48 6.36 -12.31 5.84
C LYS A 48 5.00 -12.63 6.46
N THR A 49 4.31 -11.63 7.00
CA THR A 49 2.96 -11.75 7.56
C THR A 49 1.92 -12.14 6.52
N LEU A 50 2.16 -11.81 5.25
CA LEU A 50 1.33 -12.21 4.11
C LEU A 50 1.87 -13.46 3.41
N ARG A 51 2.65 -14.29 4.12
CA ARG A 51 3.29 -15.50 3.57
C ARG A 51 4.19 -15.22 2.36
N GLY A 52 4.85 -14.06 2.35
CA GLY A 52 5.73 -13.66 1.26
C GLY A 52 5.01 -13.04 0.06
N LEU A 53 3.71 -12.80 0.13
CA LEU A 53 2.97 -12.06 -0.88
C LEU A 53 3.17 -10.55 -0.71
N THR A 54 3.01 -9.83 -1.81
CA THR A 54 2.83 -8.37 -1.77
C THR A 54 1.41 -8.04 -1.30
N PRO A 55 1.15 -6.85 -0.74
CA PRO A 55 -0.19 -6.43 -0.37
C PRO A 55 -1.21 -6.59 -1.52
N THR A 56 -0.85 -6.21 -2.74
CA THR A 56 -1.74 -6.36 -3.91
C THR A 56 -2.01 -7.82 -4.25
N GLU A 57 -0.98 -8.68 -4.28
CA GLU A 57 -1.15 -10.12 -4.52
C GLU A 57 -2.08 -10.75 -3.46
N PHE A 58 -1.92 -10.35 -2.20
CA PHE A 58 -2.74 -10.85 -1.10
C PHE A 58 -4.21 -10.42 -1.24
N ILE A 59 -4.48 -9.15 -1.56
CA ILE A 59 -5.84 -8.62 -1.77
C ILE A 59 -6.49 -9.33 -2.96
N LEU A 60 -5.78 -9.50 -4.07
CA LEU A 60 -6.31 -10.19 -5.25
C LEU A 60 -6.67 -11.65 -4.93
N ASN A 61 -5.81 -12.36 -4.21
CA ASN A 61 -6.07 -13.74 -3.78
C ASN A 61 -7.26 -13.84 -2.81
N ALA A 62 -7.43 -12.85 -1.93
CA ALA A 62 -8.61 -12.79 -1.08
C ALA A 62 -9.89 -12.51 -1.88
N TRP A 63 -9.83 -11.63 -2.88
CA TRP A 63 -10.95 -11.30 -3.74
C TRP A 63 -11.36 -12.48 -4.64
N THR A 64 -10.42 -13.21 -5.22
CA THR A 64 -10.76 -14.39 -6.06
C THR A 64 -11.46 -15.49 -5.26
N LYS A 65 -11.15 -15.62 -3.96
CA LYS A 65 -11.77 -16.60 -3.07
C LYS A 65 -13.10 -16.14 -2.50
N GLU A 66 -13.20 -14.87 -2.14
CA GLU A 66 -14.35 -14.31 -1.41
C GLU A 66 -14.75 -12.93 -1.98
N PRO A 67 -15.19 -12.84 -3.25
CA PRO A 67 -15.43 -11.56 -3.91
C PRO A 67 -16.52 -10.73 -3.22
N ASN A 68 -17.52 -11.39 -2.61
CA ASN A 68 -18.62 -10.75 -1.87
C ASN A 68 -18.16 -9.95 -0.64
N ARG A 69 -16.93 -10.17 -0.14
CA ARG A 69 -16.37 -9.39 0.97
C ARG A 69 -15.87 -8.01 0.52
N PHE A 70 -15.74 -7.78 -0.78
CA PHE A 70 -15.22 -6.57 -1.37
C PHE A 70 -16.36 -5.75 -1.98
N ARG A 71 -16.38 -4.45 -1.68
CA ARG A 71 -17.34 -3.52 -2.29
C ARG A 71 -16.94 -3.11 -3.70
N ILE A 72 -15.66 -3.20 -4.04
CA ILE A 72 -15.08 -2.73 -5.30
C ILE A 72 -14.14 -3.82 -5.82
N ASP A 73 -14.18 -4.05 -7.13
CA ASP A 73 -13.27 -4.96 -7.82
C ASP A 73 -11.82 -4.42 -7.76
N PRO A 74 -10.87 -5.17 -7.17
CA PRO A 74 -9.49 -4.71 -6.99
C PRO A 74 -8.58 -4.94 -8.21
N SER A 75 -9.09 -5.40 -9.36
CA SER A 75 -8.28 -5.66 -10.57
C SER A 75 -7.52 -4.42 -11.06
N HIS A 76 -8.07 -3.22 -10.84
CA HIS A 76 -7.39 -1.95 -11.12
C HIS A 76 -6.16 -1.69 -10.23
N LEU A 77 -6.00 -2.43 -9.13
CA LEU A 77 -4.79 -2.40 -8.29
C LEU A 77 -3.65 -3.21 -8.91
N ILE A 78 -3.86 -3.89 -10.02
CA ILE A 78 -2.75 -4.45 -10.79
C ILE A 78 -2.32 -3.37 -11.77
N PRO A 79 -1.23 -2.62 -11.51
CA PRO A 79 -0.61 -1.89 -12.59
C PRO A 79 -0.23 -2.93 -13.65
N GLY A 80 -0.77 -2.79 -14.86
CA GLY A 80 -0.22 -3.50 -16.01
C GLY A 80 1.30 -3.28 -16.05
N PRO A 81 2.08 -4.21 -16.60
CA PRO A 81 3.54 -4.13 -16.57
C PRO A 81 3.96 -2.72 -16.97
N TYR A 82 4.63 -2.00 -16.06
CA TYR A 82 5.16 -0.68 -16.32
C TYR A 82 6.17 -0.83 -17.48
N THR A 83 5.74 -0.49 -18.71
CA THR A 83 6.63 -0.27 -19.87
C THR A 83 7.16 1.15 -19.87
#